data_AF-A0A967C812-F1
#
_entry.id   AF-A0A967C812-F1
#
_cell.length_a   1.000
_cell.length_b   1.000
_cell.length_c   1.000
_cell.angle_alpha   90.00
_cell.angle_beta   90.00
_cell.angle_gamma   90.00
#
_symmetry.space_group_name_H-M   'P 1'
#
loop_
_entity.id
_entity.type
_entity.pdbx_description
1 polymer ?
#
loop_
_entity_poly.entity_id
_entity_poly.type
_entity_poly.pdbx_seq_one_letter_code
_entity_poly.pdbx_strand_id
1 'polypeptide(L)'
;MKLERIKPRGFKGTEKAFPPLDQIGGGIRWSEATRTRFSRIAVVESPHQPVGDAIEPWPVFQQLFSLLALLPLQGIQCPVVATPLLSAGNQQVAPRRLFPALLASCRSGFRHVPDLERLIVFDRQQEPLQWLATQIDVELGRNPADRQRITLDGIEALREGLLGVLAGFGRLHPQLANEVDLHELQHLIADGQVSPVALGLHSRRLVELLVRHKLGWRRGTLYQGLQSLQRADINPWILSCLHQVRVFGNWMGHPSPPHRQQAVSSVDITTMMASLQRVLEYYPWT
;
A
#
# COMPACT_ATOMS: atom_id res chain seq x y z
N MET A 1 14.37 41.11 -42.30
CA MET A 1 14.22 41.47 -40.88
C MET A 1 15.07 40.50 -40.07
N LYS A 2 16.20 40.94 -39.51
CA LYS A 2 17.17 40.10 -38.78
C LYS A 2 16.69 39.91 -37.34
N LEU A 3 16.56 38.67 -36.88
CA LEU A 3 16.29 38.32 -35.49
C LEU A 3 17.62 38.27 -34.73
N GLU A 4 17.89 39.29 -33.93
CA GLU A 4 19.00 39.29 -32.97
C GLU A 4 18.66 38.40 -31.77
N ARG A 5 19.57 37.46 -31.47
CA ARG A 5 19.54 36.66 -30.24
C ARG A 5 19.81 37.57 -29.05
N ILE A 6 18.80 37.78 -28.22
CA ILE A 6 18.94 38.37 -26.89
C ILE A 6 19.78 37.39 -26.05
N LYS A 7 21.00 37.79 -25.68
CA LYS A 7 21.81 37.07 -24.68
C LYS A 7 21.17 37.27 -23.30
N PRO A 8 20.90 36.20 -22.52
CA PRO A 8 20.47 36.37 -21.14
C PRO A 8 21.59 36.97 -20.31
N ARG A 9 21.27 38.04 -19.56
CA ARG A 9 22.16 38.68 -18.58
C ARG A 9 22.55 37.65 -17.54
N GLY A 10 23.87 37.53 -17.32
CA GLY A 10 24.47 36.55 -16.43
C GLY A 10 23.96 36.68 -14.99
N PHE A 11 23.25 35.66 -14.54
CA PHE A 11 23.08 35.36 -13.12
C PHE A 11 24.39 34.70 -12.67
N LYS A 12 25.26 35.44 -11.96
CA LYS A 12 26.42 34.85 -11.26
C LYS A 12 25.93 34.15 -9.99
N GLY A 13 25.15 33.09 -10.16
CA GLY A 13 25.02 32.04 -9.15
C GLY A 13 26.10 31.02 -9.44
N THR A 14 26.92 30.67 -8.46
CA THR A 14 27.85 29.56 -8.58
C THR A 14 27.06 28.32 -9.02
N GLU A 15 27.23 27.90 -10.27
CA GLU A 15 26.81 26.57 -10.75
C GLU A 15 27.64 25.53 -9.99
N LYS A 16 27.21 25.20 -8.77
CA LYS A 16 27.54 23.90 -8.21
C LYS A 16 26.76 22.91 -9.06
N ALA A 17 27.44 22.32 -10.04
CA ALA A 17 26.95 21.15 -10.74
C ALA A 17 26.49 20.14 -9.67
N PHE A 18 25.20 19.87 -9.61
CA PHE A 18 24.70 18.81 -8.76
C PHE A 18 25.34 17.50 -9.25
N PRO A 19 25.88 16.68 -8.35
CA PRO A 19 26.45 15.42 -8.76
C PRO A 19 25.37 14.59 -9.48
N PRO A 20 25.74 13.80 -10.51
CA PRO A 20 24.87 12.80 -11.10
C PRO A 20 24.16 11.97 -10.00
N LEU A 21 22.87 11.64 -10.19
CA LEU A 21 22.04 11.00 -9.15
C LEU A 21 22.64 9.67 -8.64
N ASP A 22 23.36 8.95 -9.50
CA ASP A 22 24.13 7.74 -9.22
C ASP A 22 25.31 7.95 -8.25
N GLN A 23 25.77 9.20 -8.10
CA GLN A 23 26.80 9.60 -7.14
C GLN A 23 26.21 10.10 -5.81
N ILE A 24 24.89 10.19 -5.67
CA ILE A 24 24.19 10.34 -4.38
C ILE A 24 24.13 8.97 -3.68
N GLY A 25 25.29 8.31 -3.61
CA GLY A 25 25.55 7.04 -2.96
C GLY A 25 25.84 7.26 -1.49
N GLY A 26 24.86 7.78 -0.76
CA GLY A 26 24.93 7.91 0.69
C GLY A 26 23.53 7.92 1.25
N GLY A 27 23.16 6.85 1.96
CA GLY A 27 22.03 6.96 2.87
C GLY A 27 22.29 8.16 3.77
N ILE A 28 21.31 9.07 3.88
CA ILE A 28 21.40 10.20 4.79
C ILE A 28 21.71 9.61 6.17
N ARG A 29 22.88 9.95 6.74
CA ARG A 29 23.19 9.65 8.13
C ARG A 29 22.36 10.62 8.98
N TRP A 30 21.18 10.17 9.37
CA TRP A 30 20.36 10.84 10.36
C TRP A 30 21.16 10.98 11.66
N SER A 31 21.07 12.13 12.33
CA SER A 31 21.62 12.28 13.67
C SER A 31 20.96 11.26 14.61
N GLU A 32 21.70 10.74 15.59
CA GLU A 32 21.27 9.66 16.50
C GLU A 32 19.91 9.93 17.19
N ALA A 33 19.49 11.19 17.27
CA ALA A 33 18.21 11.63 17.82
C ALA A 33 16.98 11.39 16.89
N THR A 34 17.19 11.12 15.61
CA THR A 34 16.11 10.93 14.61
C THR A 34 16.12 9.52 14.05
N ARG A 35 15.45 8.59 14.73
CA ARG A 35 15.16 7.24 14.21
C ARG A 35 14.01 7.29 13.21
N THR A 36 14.25 7.86 12.03
CA THR A 36 13.29 7.70 10.93
C THR A 36 13.43 6.30 10.32
N ARG A 37 12.27 5.67 10.08
CA ARG A 37 12.19 4.38 9.37
C ARG A 37 12.28 4.54 7.85
N PHE A 38 12.31 5.78 7.35
CA PHE A 38 12.41 6.08 5.92
C PHE A 38 13.87 6.06 5.47
N SER A 39 14.14 5.32 4.40
CA SER A 39 15.47 5.26 3.78
C SER A 39 15.83 6.51 2.98
N ARG A 40 14.82 7.24 2.48
CA ARG A 40 14.97 8.37 1.55
C ARG A 40 13.86 9.41 1.75
N ILE A 41 14.13 10.64 1.33
CA ILE A 41 13.15 11.72 1.22
C ILE A 41 13.05 12.13 -0.25
N ALA A 42 11.84 12.17 -0.79
CA ALA A 42 11.54 12.81 -2.06
C ALA A 42 11.03 14.23 -1.81
N VAL A 43 11.57 15.19 -2.54
CA VAL A 43 11.12 16.59 -2.49
C VAL A 43 10.42 16.90 -3.80
N VAL A 44 9.15 17.32 -3.70
CA VAL A 44 8.33 17.76 -4.82
C VAL A 44 7.78 19.14 -4.49
N GLU A 45 7.73 20.02 -5.48
CA GLU A 45 7.34 21.41 -5.29
C GLU A 45 6.21 21.79 -6.24
N SER A 46 5.10 22.25 -5.65
CA SER A 46 4.02 22.86 -6.41
C SER A 46 4.20 24.36 -6.43
N PRO A 47 4.07 25.04 -7.59
CA PRO A 47 4.03 26.49 -7.64
C PRO A 47 2.89 27.03 -6.76
N HIS A 48 3.10 28.20 -6.18
CA HIS A 48 2.26 28.75 -5.11
C HIS A 48 0.85 29.15 -5.55
N GLN A 49 0.55 29.15 -6.86
CA GLN A 49 -0.77 29.45 -7.41
C GLN A 49 -1.04 28.60 -8.66
N PRO A 50 -2.22 27.95 -8.78
CA PRO A 50 -2.74 27.65 -10.10
C PRO A 50 -2.99 28.99 -10.82
N VAL A 51 -2.42 29.15 -12.01
CA VAL A 51 -2.67 30.33 -12.83
C VAL A 51 -4.11 30.22 -13.36
N GLY A 52 -5.05 30.88 -12.69
CA GLY A 52 -6.46 31.01 -13.10
C GLY A 52 -7.44 30.00 -12.50
N ASP A 53 -8.73 30.17 -12.81
CA ASP A 53 -9.87 29.30 -12.43
C ASP A 53 -9.84 27.91 -13.10
N ALA A 54 -8.70 27.52 -13.66
CA ALA A 54 -8.55 26.24 -14.34
C ALA A 54 -8.68 25.09 -13.33
N ILE A 55 -9.64 24.20 -13.60
CA ILE A 55 -9.82 22.89 -12.97
C ILE A 55 -8.73 21.93 -13.49
N GLU A 56 -7.47 22.39 -13.51
CA GLU A 56 -6.35 21.61 -14.03
C GLU A 56 -5.70 20.77 -12.91
N PRO A 57 -5.18 19.58 -13.24
CA PRO A 57 -4.73 18.61 -12.25
C PRO A 57 -3.60 19.20 -11.41
N TRP A 58 -3.68 19.01 -10.09
CA TRP A 58 -2.63 19.48 -9.19
C TRP A 58 -1.30 18.79 -9.54
N PRO A 59 -0.31 19.50 -10.09
CA PRO A 59 0.84 18.88 -10.75
C PRO A 59 1.73 18.14 -9.76
N VAL A 60 1.61 18.44 -8.46
CA VAL A 60 2.48 17.89 -7.41
C VAL A 60 2.43 16.36 -7.31
N PHE A 61 1.25 15.76 -7.47
CA PHE A 61 1.14 14.30 -7.47
C PHE A 61 1.68 13.71 -8.77
N GLN A 62 1.43 14.34 -9.91
CA GLN A 62 2.01 13.92 -11.18
C GLN A 62 3.55 13.99 -11.15
N GLN A 63 4.12 15.04 -10.56
CA GLN A 63 5.56 15.17 -10.35
C GLN A 63 6.10 14.06 -9.45
N LEU A 64 5.42 13.77 -8.34
CA LEU A 64 5.78 12.65 -7.45
C LEU A 64 5.83 11.33 -8.22
N PHE A 65 4.76 10.97 -8.93
CA PHE A 65 4.73 9.71 -9.68
C PHE A 65 5.72 9.69 -10.86
N SER A 66 5.99 10.83 -11.49
CA SER A 66 7.02 10.96 -12.54
C SER A 66 8.41 10.73 -11.97
N LEU A 67 8.71 11.31 -10.81
CA LEU A 67 9.97 11.04 -10.09
C LEU A 67 10.08 9.55 -9.78
N LEU A 68 9.04 8.95 -9.19
CA LEU A 68 9.02 7.52 -8.86
C LEU A 68 9.22 6.61 -10.08
N ALA A 69 8.73 7.02 -11.25
CA ALA A 69 8.95 6.28 -12.51
C ALA A 69 10.41 6.34 -12.99
N LEU A 70 11.14 7.41 -12.68
CA LEU A 70 12.54 7.60 -13.11
C LEU A 70 13.55 6.95 -12.16
N LEU A 71 13.24 6.83 -10.87
CA LEU A 71 14.16 6.29 -9.87
C LEU A 71 14.70 4.88 -10.20
N PRO A 72 13.90 3.92 -10.71
CA PRO A 72 14.41 2.60 -11.08
C PRO A 72 15.46 2.65 -12.20
N LEU A 73 15.38 3.62 -13.12
CA LEU A 73 16.39 3.81 -14.18
C LEU A 73 17.76 4.22 -13.62
N GLN A 74 17.79 4.72 -12.38
CA GLN A 74 19.00 5.07 -11.64
C GLN A 74 19.38 4.00 -10.60
N GLY A 75 18.77 2.81 -10.65
CA GLY A 75 18.99 1.73 -9.68
C GLY A 75 18.42 2.01 -8.30
N ILE A 76 17.54 3.02 -8.16
CA ILE A 76 16.90 3.37 -6.89
C ILE A 76 15.51 2.73 -6.84
N GLN A 77 15.36 1.70 -6.01
CA GLN A 77 14.08 1.04 -5.79
C GLN A 77 13.29 1.72 -4.67
N CYS A 78 12.03 2.04 -4.93
CA CYS A 78 11.12 2.68 -3.98
C CYS A 78 9.75 1.98 -3.94
N PRO A 79 9.66 0.77 -3.37
CA PRO A 79 8.42 0.00 -3.37
C PRO A 79 7.34 0.53 -2.44
N VAL A 80 7.73 1.24 -1.39
CA VAL A 80 6.81 1.86 -0.44
C VAL A 80 7.10 3.35 -0.37
N VAL A 81 6.07 4.16 -0.62
CA VAL A 81 6.15 5.62 -0.57
C VAL A 81 5.13 6.12 0.44
N ALA A 82 5.55 6.99 1.35
CA ALA A 82 4.64 7.72 2.22
C ALA A 82 4.61 9.19 1.79
N THR A 83 3.41 9.75 1.67
CA THR A 83 3.20 11.15 1.29
C THR A 83 2.17 11.81 2.22
N PRO A 84 2.39 13.06 2.64
CA PRO A 84 1.31 13.85 3.21
C PRO A 84 0.30 14.22 2.11
N LEU A 85 -0.80 14.85 2.49
CA LEU A 85 -1.64 15.60 1.55
C LEU A 85 -0.87 16.85 1.06
N LEU A 86 -0.13 16.66 -0.03
CA LEU A 86 0.70 17.70 -0.63
C LEU A 86 -0.12 18.94 -0.97
N SER A 87 0.37 20.12 -0.61
CA SER A 87 -0.31 21.42 -0.76
C SER A 87 -1.44 21.73 0.25
N ALA A 88 -1.83 20.79 1.11
CA ALA A 88 -2.89 21.06 2.12
C ALA A 88 -2.41 21.88 3.33
N GLY A 89 -1.10 22.01 3.54
CA GLY A 89 -0.50 22.76 4.65
C GLY A 89 -0.43 24.26 4.38
N ASN A 90 0.79 24.82 4.28
CA ASN A 90 0.99 26.27 4.11
C ASN A 90 0.41 26.86 2.83
N GLN A 91 0.18 26.04 1.79
CA GLN A 91 -0.49 26.48 0.56
C GLN A 91 -2.02 26.52 0.70
N GLN A 92 -2.56 26.06 1.84
CA GLN A 92 -3.97 26.13 2.22
C GLN A 92 -4.96 25.58 1.17
N VAL A 93 -4.51 24.62 0.36
CA VAL A 93 -5.39 23.97 -0.61
C VAL A 93 -6.35 23.06 0.14
N ALA A 94 -7.65 23.26 -0.06
CA ALA A 94 -8.66 22.42 0.56
C ALA A 94 -8.44 20.94 0.20
N PRO A 95 -8.33 20.01 1.18
CA PRO A 95 -8.01 18.60 0.92
C PRO A 95 -8.87 17.92 -0.14
N ARG A 96 -10.19 18.20 -0.13
CA ARG A 96 -11.13 17.62 -1.10
C ARG A 96 -10.82 17.98 -2.56
N ARG A 97 -10.18 19.12 -2.82
CA ARG A 97 -9.74 19.52 -4.16
C ARG A 97 -8.54 18.70 -4.66
N LEU A 98 -7.77 18.12 -3.75
CA LEU A 98 -6.58 17.34 -4.08
C LEU A 98 -6.90 15.89 -4.48
N PHE A 99 -8.03 15.34 -4.00
CA PHE A 99 -8.35 13.92 -4.15
C PHE A 99 -8.47 13.46 -5.62
N PRO A 100 -9.14 14.18 -6.53
CA PRO A 100 -9.24 13.73 -7.92
C PRO A 100 -7.86 13.56 -8.58
N ALA A 101 -6.96 14.53 -8.39
CA ALA A 101 -5.61 14.49 -8.94
C ALA A 101 -4.77 13.36 -8.31
N LEU A 102 -4.85 13.19 -6.99
CA LEU A 102 -4.20 12.09 -6.28
C LEU A 102 -4.69 10.72 -6.80
N LEU A 103 -6.00 10.51 -6.89
CA LEU A 103 -6.60 9.24 -7.31
C LEU A 103 -6.33 8.92 -8.79
N ALA A 104 -6.36 9.93 -9.67
CA ALA A 104 -5.94 9.78 -11.06
C ALA A 104 -4.45 9.41 -11.17
N SER A 105 -3.60 10.07 -10.37
CA SER A 105 -2.17 9.76 -10.31
C SER A 105 -1.90 8.37 -9.76
N CYS A 106 -2.64 7.91 -8.74
CA CYS A 106 -2.55 6.52 -8.25
C CYS A 106 -2.92 5.50 -9.32
N ARG A 107 -4.02 5.73 -10.07
CA ARG A 107 -4.46 4.82 -11.15
C ARG A 107 -3.39 4.64 -12.23
N SER A 108 -2.77 5.74 -12.65
CA SER A 108 -1.66 5.71 -13.61
C SER A 108 -0.39 5.13 -12.98
N GLY A 109 -0.08 5.59 -11.78
CA GLY A 109 1.15 5.29 -11.04
C GLY A 109 1.34 3.82 -10.75
N PHE A 110 0.36 3.15 -10.15
CA PHE A 110 0.46 1.71 -9.88
C PHE A 110 0.52 0.84 -11.14
N ARG A 111 0.12 1.38 -12.31
CA ARG A 111 0.19 0.68 -13.59
C ARG A 111 1.55 0.87 -14.27
N HIS A 112 2.18 2.03 -14.09
CA HIS A 112 3.33 2.46 -14.90
C HIS A 112 4.63 2.62 -14.12
N VAL A 113 4.59 2.74 -12.78
CA VAL A 113 5.77 2.79 -11.93
C VAL A 113 6.18 1.34 -11.60
N PRO A 114 7.33 0.83 -12.13
CA PRO A 114 7.63 -0.60 -12.11
C PRO A 114 7.75 -1.22 -10.72
N ASP A 115 8.27 -0.44 -9.77
CA ASP A 115 8.61 -0.95 -8.44
C ASP A 115 7.59 -0.56 -7.37
N LEU A 116 6.60 0.29 -7.67
CA LEU A 116 5.69 0.83 -6.65
C LEU A 116 4.66 -0.23 -6.22
N GLU A 117 4.75 -0.65 -4.96
CA GLU A 117 3.85 -1.63 -4.35
C GLU A 117 2.83 -1.01 -3.39
N ARG A 118 3.20 0.09 -2.71
CA ARG A 118 2.34 0.72 -1.68
C ARG A 118 2.55 2.24 -1.63
N LEU A 119 1.45 2.97 -1.62
CA LEU A 119 1.39 4.40 -1.29
C LEU A 119 0.65 4.58 0.04
N ILE A 120 1.31 5.19 1.01
CA ILE A 120 0.75 5.53 2.32
C ILE A 120 0.45 7.03 2.32
N VAL A 121 -0.81 7.39 2.43
CA VAL A 121 -1.23 8.79 2.60
C VAL A 121 -1.45 9.05 4.08
N PHE A 122 -0.78 10.06 4.62
CA PHE A 122 -0.90 10.43 6.02
C PHE A 122 -1.21 11.91 6.17
N ASP A 123 -1.85 12.27 7.28
CA ASP A 123 -2.14 13.65 7.65
C ASP A 123 -2.14 13.76 9.18
N ARG A 124 -2.01 14.99 9.70
CA ARG A 124 -2.17 15.26 11.14
C ARG A 124 -3.64 15.17 11.55
N GLN A 125 -4.55 15.51 10.64
CA GLN A 125 -5.99 15.48 10.89
C GLN A 125 -6.60 14.19 10.33
N GLN A 126 -7.44 13.54 11.13
CA GLN A 126 -8.09 12.30 10.72
C GLN A 126 -9.21 12.54 9.68
N GLU A 127 -9.91 13.67 9.78
CA GLU A 127 -11.08 13.97 8.95
C GLU A 127 -10.77 14.00 7.43
N PRO A 128 -9.71 14.68 6.94
CA PRO A 128 -9.33 14.60 5.53
C PRO A 128 -9.05 13.18 5.04
N LEU A 129 -8.44 12.34 5.88
CA LEU A 129 -8.13 10.94 5.55
C LEU A 129 -9.41 10.09 5.46
N GLN A 130 -10.41 10.35 6.32
CA GLN A 130 -11.70 9.67 6.24
C GLN A 130 -12.42 10.01 4.92
N TRP A 131 -12.40 11.27 4.51
CA TRP A 131 -12.99 11.67 3.23
C TRP A 131 -12.26 11.07 2.03
N LEU A 132 -10.92 11.11 2.04
CA LEU A 132 -10.12 10.47 1.00
C LEU A 132 -10.42 8.98 0.92
N ALA A 133 -10.49 8.31 2.07
CA ALA A 133 -10.87 6.92 2.13
C ALA A 133 -12.23 6.75 1.44
N THR A 134 -13.27 7.49 1.80
CA THR A 134 -14.61 7.32 1.19
C THR A 134 -14.56 7.47 -0.34
N GLN A 135 -13.76 8.40 -0.85
CA GLN A 135 -13.55 8.55 -2.30
C GLN A 135 -12.82 7.35 -2.92
N ILE A 136 -11.83 6.78 -2.24
CA ILE A 136 -11.16 5.54 -2.68
C ILE A 136 -12.17 4.40 -2.84
N ASP A 137 -13.09 4.23 -1.89
CA ASP A 137 -14.09 3.16 -1.96
C ASP A 137 -15.05 3.36 -3.14
N VAL A 138 -15.50 4.59 -3.37
CA VAL A 138 -16.34 4.93 -4.53
C VAL A 138 -15.61 4.60 -5.83
N GLU A 139 -14.34 4.99 -5.96
CA GLU A 139 -13.52 4.70 -7.15
C GLU A 139 -13.26 3.21 -7.35
N LEU A 140 -13.19 2.43 -6.26
CA LEU A 140 -13.03 0.99 -6.30
C LEU A 140 -14.38 0.24 -6.38
N GLY A 141 -15.50 0.97 -6.43
CA GLY A 141 -16.86 0.41 -6.42
C GLY A 141 -17.18 -0.44 -5.19
N ARG A 142 -16.57 -0.12 -4.04
CA ARG A 142 -16.81 -0.79 -2.75
C ARG A 142 -18.01 -0.16 -2.05
N ASN A 143 -18.74 -0.96 -1.27
CA ASN A 143 -19.84 -0.45 -0.48
C ASN A 143 -19.27 0.22 0.79
N PRO A 144 -19.65 1.46 1.15
CA PRO A 144 -19.27 2.06 2.42
C PRO A 144 -19.59 1.19 3.65
N ALA A 145 -20.62 0.33 3.56
CA ALA A 145 -20.95 -0.65 4.60
C ALA A 145 -19.83 -1.67 4.86
N ASP A 146 -18.98 -1.96 3.87
CA ASP A 146 -17.85 -2.90 4.01
C ASP A 146 -16.75 -2.34 4.95
N ARG A 147 -16.82 -1.05 5.30
CA ARG A 147 -15.96 -0.43 6.31
C ARG A 147 -16.40 -0.66 7.74
N GLN A 148 -17.65 -1.07 7.94
CA GLN A 148 -18.17 -1.25 9.27
C GLN A 148 -17.29 -2.26 9.99
N ARG A 149 -16.73 -1.83 11.13
CA ARG A 149 -15.95 -2.71 11.97
C ARG A 149 -16.88 -3.77 12.56
N ILE A 150 -16.47 -5.02 12.48
CA ILE A 150 -17.18 -6.16 13.06
C ILE A 150 -16.51 -6.49 14.38
N THR A 151 -17.29 -6.54 15.45
CA THR A 151 -16.80 -7.00 16.76
C THR A 151 -16.53 -8.49 16.73
N LEU A 152 -15.41 -8.91 17.32
CA LEU A 152 -14.97 -10.30 17.38
C LEU A 152 -15.54 -11.03 18.62
N ASP A 153 -16.82 -10.83 18.91
CA ASP A 153 -17.47 -11.41 20.08
C ASP A 153 -17.67 -12.92 19.92
N GLY A 154 -17.32 -13.69 20.95
CA GLY A 154 -17.50 -15.15 20.98
C GLY A 154 -16.46 -15.95 20.20
N ILE A 155 -15.38 -15.29 19.74
CA ILE A 155 -14.25 -15.92 19.04
C ILE A 155 -12.90 -15.53 19.67
N GLU A 156 -12.89 -15.20 20.96
CA GLU A 156 -11.71 -14.73 21.70
C GLU A 156 -10.57 -15.76 21.66
N ALA A 157 -10.89 -17.04 21.85
CA ALA A 157 -9.91 -18.12 21.78
C ALA A 157 -9.26 -18.23 20.37
N LEU A 158 -10.05 -18.03 19.31
CA LEU A 158 -9.54 -18.02 17.93
C LEU A 158 -8.65 -16.79 17.70
N ARG A 159 -9.08 -15.63 18.18
CA ARG A 159 -8.32 -14.38 18.10
C ARG A 159 -6.97 -14.51 18.79
N GLU A 160 -6.96 -14.98 20.03
CA GLU A 160 -5.74 -15.17 20.83
C GLU A 160 -4.83 -16.25 20.23
N GLY A 161 -5.40 -17.35 19.75
CA GLY A 161 -4.68 -18.39 19.03
C GLY A 161 -3.99 -17.85 17.78
N LEU A 162 -4.71 -17.11 16.94
CA LEU A 162 -4.15 -16.47 15.74
C LEU A 162 -3.07 -15.44 16.07
N LEU A 163 -3.27 -14.61 17.10
CA LEU A 163 -2.24 -13.66 17.56
C LEU A 163 -0.97 -14.40 18.03
N GLY A 164 -1.13 -15.50 18.76
CA GLY A 164 -0.02 -16.36 19.18
C GLY A 164 0.75 -16.95 17.99
N VAL A 165 0.03 -17.45 16.99
CA VAL A 165 0.60 -18.00 15.75
C VAL A 165 1.31 -16.90 14.94
N LEU A 166 0.70 -15.72 14.79
CA LEU A 166 1.34 -14.58 14.11
C LEU A 166 2.62 -14.14 14.81
N ALA A 167 2.60 -14.06 16.15
CA ALA A 167 3.78 -13.70 16.92
C ALA A 167 4.88 -14.76 16.82
N GLY A 168 4.52 -16.04 16.86
CA GLY A 168 5.44 -17.16 16.63
C GLY A 168 6.05 -17.12 15.23
N PHE A 169 5.21 -16.94 14.21
CA PHE A 169 5.63 -16.81 12.83
C PHE A 169 6.61 -15.65 12.64
N GLY A 170 6.31 -14.47 13.22
CA GLY A 170 7.19 -13.30 13.16
C GLY A 170 8.58 -13.54 13.73
N ARG A 171 8.70 -14.35 14.79
CA ARG A 171 9.98 -14.75 15.38
C ARG A 171 10.74 -15.76 14.53
N LEU A 172 10.04 -16.73 13.94
CA LEU A 172 10.64 -17.79 13.13
C LEU A 172 11.05 -17.29 11.73
N HIS A 173 10.32 -16.33 11.19
CA HIS A 173 10.50 -15.81 9.82
C HIS A 173 10.58 -14.28 9.80
N PRO A 174 11.62 -13.66 10.42
CA PRO A 174 11.69 -12.21 10.59
C PRO A 174 11.77 -11.45 9.26
N GLN A 175 12.40 -12.02 8.23
CA GLN A 175 12.47 -11.40 6.89
C GLN A 175 11.08 -11.31 6.25
N LEU A 176 10.34 -12.43 6.23
CA LEU A 176 8.98 -12.46 5.70
C LEU A 176 8.05 -11.56 6.51
N ALA A 177 8.16 -11.57 7.84
CA ALA A 177 7.33 -10.73 8.70
C ALA A 177 7.48 -9.22 8.42
N ASN A 178 8.70 -8.78 8.09
CA ASN A 178 8.97 -7.38 7.75
C ASN A 178 8.42 -7.00 6.37
N GLU A 179 8.45 -7.89 5.38
CA GLU A 179 7.99 -7.60 4.01
C GLU A 179 6.47 -7.36 3.90
N VAL A 180 5.68 -8.01 4.75
CA VAL A 180 4.21 -7.86 4.80
C VAL A 180 3.70 -6.92 5.89
N ASP A 181 4.60 -6.32 6.68
CA ASP A 181 4.25 -5.56 7.88
C ASP A 181 3.29 -6.37 8.78
N LEU A 182 3.76 -7.53 9.25
CA LEU A 182 2.95 -8.46 10.05
C LEU A 182 2.37 -7.81 11.31
N HIS A 183 3.04 -6.78 11.81
CA HIS A 183 2.65 -6.00 12.97
C HIS A 183 1.34 -5.21 12.73
N GLU A 184 1.12 -4.72 11.51
CA GLU A 184 -0.13 -4.08 11.10
C GLU A 184 -1.31 -5.05 11.21
N LEU A 185 -1.14 -6.30 10.74
CA LEU A 185 -2.14 -7.35 10.85
C LEU A 185 -2.39 -7.77 12.31
N GLN A 186 -1.34 -7.86 13.13
CA GLN A 186 -1.47 -8.16 14.56
C GLN A 186 -2.28 -7.10 15.29
N HIS A 187 -1.98 -5.81 15.05
CA HIS A 187 -2.74 -4.72 15.66
C HIS A 187 -4.22 -4.74 15.26
N LEU A 188 -4.49 -4.94 13.98
CA LEU A 188 -5.85 -5.01 13.46
C LEU A 188 -6.68 -6.13 14.12
N ILE A 189 -6.06 -7.26 14.47
CA ILE A 189 -6.74 -8.37 15.15
C ILE A 189 -6.83 -8.13 16.67
N ALA A 190 -5.83 -7.49 17.27
CA ALA A 190 -5.78 -7.24 18.71
C ALA A 190 -6.85 -6.25 19.21
N ASP A 191 -7.27 -5.30 18.36
CA ASP A 191 -8.27 -4.27 18.68
C ASP A 191 -9.66 -4.83 19.07
N GLY A 192 -9.93 -6.13 18.86
CA GLY A 192 -11.23 -6.77 19.16
C GLY A 192 -12.37 -6.37 18.22
N GLN A 193 -12.14 -5.38 17.36
CA GLN A 193 -13.01 -5.02 16.26
C GLN A 193 -12.20 -4.94 14.98
N VAL A 194 -12.68 -5.58 13.92
CA VAL A 194 -11.93 -5.71 12.68
C VAL A 194 -12.65 -5.06 11.51
N SER A 195 -11.90 -4.34 10.67
CA SER A 195 -12.39 -3.95 9.34
C SER A 195 -12.25 -5.15 8.40
N PRO A 196 -13.34 -5.67 7.81
CA PRO A 196 -13.28 -6.76 6.85
C PRO A 196 -12.35 -6.48 5.68
N VAL A 197 -12.38 -5.23 5.18
CA VAL A 197 -11.51 -4.76 4.09
C VAL A 197 -10.05 -4.87 4.46
N ALA A 198 -9.66 -4.29 5.60
CA ALA A 198 -8.27 -4.32 6.01
C ALA A 198 -7.80 -5.76 6.33
N LEU A 199 -8.62 -6.55 7.03
CA LEU A 199 -8.34 -7.97 7.28
C LEU A 199 -8.10 -8.74 5.97
N GLY A 200 -9.00 -8.61 5.00
CA GLY A 200 -8.89 -9.27 3.71
C GLY A 200 -7.64 -8.87 2.93
N LEU A 201 -7.30 -7.57 2.91
CA LEU A 201 -6.12 -7.05 2.22
C LEU A 201 -4.81 -7.53 2.85
N HIS A 202 -4.65 -7.37 4.17
CA HIS A 202 -3.41 -7.74 4.87
C HIS A 202 -3.18 -9.25 4.83
N SER A 203 -4.21 -10.04 5.07
CA SER A 203 -4.07 -11.50 5.08
C SER A 203 -3.86 -12.08 3.69
N ARG A 204 -4.49 -11.53 2.65
CA ARG A 204 -4.20 -11.91 1.27
C ARG A 204 -2.74 -11.57 0.91
N ARG A 205 -2.26 -10.38 1.26
CA ARG A 205 -0.88 -9.97 1.00
C ARG A 205 0.12 -10.91 1.69
N LEU A 206 -0.15 -11.27 2.95
CA LEU A 206 0.61 -12.28 3.68
C LEU A 206 0.64 -13.62 2.93
N VAL A 207 -0.53 -14.15 2.57
CA VAL A 207 -0.62 -15.41 1.82
C VAL A 207 0.12 -15.34 0.48
N GLU A 208 -0.01 -14.24 -0.26
CA GLU A 208 0.68 -14.05 -1.53
C GLU A 208 2.20 -14.07 -1.36
N LEU A 209 2.73 -13.44 -0.30
CA LEU A 209 4.15 -13.51 0.03
C LEU A 209 4.59 -14.94 0.36
N LEU A 210 3.84 -15.66 1.21
CA LEU A 210 4.16 -17.03 1.59
C LEU A 210 4.18 -17.98 0.39
N VAL A 211 3.21 -17.84 -0.50
CA VAL A 211 3.13 -18.62 -1.75
C VAL A 211 4.32 -18.31 -2.66
N ARG A 212 4.66 -17.03 -2.83
CA ARG A 212 5.84 -16.61 -3.61
C ARG A 212 7.13 -17.17 -3.02
N HIS A 213 7.31 -17.09 -1.70
CA HIS A 213 8.48 -17.63 -1.02
C HIS A 213 8.57 -19.15 -1.19
N LYS A 214 7.47 -19.88 -0.97
CA LYS A 214 7.43 -21.35 -1.12
C LYS A 214 7.76 -21.80 -2.55
N LEU A 215 7.32 -21.06 -3.55
CA LEU A 215 7.57 -21.37 -4.97
C LEU A 215 8.88 -20.78 -5.53
N GLY A 216 9.56 -19.90 -4.78
CA GLY A 216 10.68 -19.12 -5.30
C GLY A 216 10.30 -18.15 -6.43
N TRP A 217 9.04 -17.70 -6.46
CA TRP A 217 8.49 -16.90 -7.56
C TRP A 217 8.63 -15.40 -7.32
N ARG A 218 9.01 -14.67 -8.37
CA ARG A 218 9.07 -13.20 -8.36
C ARG A 218 7.85 -12.52 -8.97
N ARG A 219 7.09 -13.22 -9.83
CA ARG A 219 5.94 -12.67 -10.55
C ARG A 219 4.86 -13.74 -10.71
N GLY A 220 3.60 -13.28 -10.80
CA GLY A 220 2.43 -14.13 -10.94
C GLY A 220 1.34 -13.71 -9.96
N THR A 221 0.09 -14.08 -10.27
CA THR A 221 -1.04 -13.84 -9.37
C THR A 221 -1.11 -14.90 -8.29
N LEU A 222 -1.70 -14.57 -7.13
CA LEU A 222 -1.96 -15.56 -6.09
C LEU A 222 -2.72 -16.79 -6.63
N TYR A 223 -3.67 -16.62 -7.55
CA TYR A 223 -4.38 -17.74 -8.17
C TYR A 223 -3.44 -18.72 -8.90
N GLN A 224 -2.51 -18.19 -9.71
CA GLN A 224 -1.51 -19.01 -10.40
C GLN A 224 -0.55 -19.70 -9.42
N GLY A 225 -0.21 -19.02 -8.33
CA GLY A 225 0.57 -19.61 -7.24
C GLY A 225 -0.15 -20.80 -6.60
N LEU A 226 -1.44 -20.64 -6.26
CA LEU A 226 -2.24 -21.74 -5.69
C LEU A 226 -2.37 -22.94 -6.64
N GLN A 227 -2.56 -22.70 -7.95
CA GLN A 227 -2.55 -23.77 -8.95
C GLN A 227 -1.22 -24.53 -9.00
N SER A 228 -0.11 -23.82 -8.79
CA SER A 228 1.23 -24.44 -8.80
C SER A 228 1.49 -25.23 -7.53
N LEU A 229 1.02 -24.73 -6.38
CA LEU A 229 1.02 -25.46 -5.12
C LEU A 229 0.19 -26.75 -5.20
N GLN A 230 -0.96 -26.71 -5.87
CA GLN A 230 -1.80 -27.89 -6.10
C GLN A 230 -1.06 -28.96 -6.92
N ARG A 231 -0.28 -28.55 -7.93
CA ARG A 231 0.55 -29.49 -8.72
C ARG A 231 1.74 -30.05 -7.94
N ALA A 232 2.16 -29.36 -6.88
CA ALA A 232 3.23 -29.78 -5.99
C ALA A 232 2.74 -30.66 -4.83
N ASP A 233 1.50 -31.17 -4.91
CA ASP A 233 0.89 -32.12 -3.97
C ASP A 233 0.80 -31.64 -2.51
N ILE A 234 0.62 -30.33 -2.30
CA ILE A 234 0.37 -29.80 -0.96
C ILE A 234 -0.97 -30.32 -0.43
N ASN A 235 -1.01 -30.59 0.88
CA ASN A 235 -2.21 -31.01 1.59
C ASN A 235 -3.48 -30.25 1.13
N PRO A 236 -4.50 -30.94 0.58
CA PRO A 236 -5.71 -30.32 0.04
C PRO A 236 -6.45 -29.42 1.04
N TRP A 237 -6.36 -29.74 2.33
CA TRP A 237 -6.99 -28.94 3.38
C TRP A 237 -6.33 -27.57 3.56
N ILE A 238 -5.00 -27.52 3.52
CA ILE A 238 -4.25 -26.24 3.53
C ILE A 238 -4.54 -25.45 2.26
N LEU A 239 -4.59 -26.12 1.11
CA LEU A 239 -4.95 -25.47 -0.16
C LEU A 239 -6.37 -24.85 -0.08
N SER A 240 -7.33 -25.52 0.56
CA SER A 240 -8.66 -24.98 0.82
C SER A 240 -8.61 -23.71 1.69
N CYS A 241 -7.85 -23.72 2.78
CA CYS A 241 -7.66 -22.53 3.62
C CYS A 241 -7.01 -21.37 2.86
N LEU A 242 -6.02 -21.65 2.00
CA LEU A 242 -5.40 -20.65 1.12
C LEU A 242 -6.41 -20.05 0.13
N HIS A 243 -7.27 -20.89 -0.46
CA HIS A 243 -8.36 -20.42 -1.32
C HIS A 243 -9.37 -19.57 -0.56
N GLN A 244 -9.71 -19.92 0.69
CA GLN A 244 -10.63 -19.15 1.52
C GLN A 244 -10.08 -17.73 1.78
N VAL A 245 -8.81 -17.60 2.18
CA VAL A 245 -8.17 -16.28 2.37
C VAL A 245 -8.15 -15.50 1.05
N ARG A 246 -7.83 -16.15 -0.07
CA ARG A 246 -7.83 -15.51 -1.40
C ARG A 246 -9.22 -15.00 -1.79
N VAL A 247 -10.26 -15.82 -1.63
CA VAL A 247 -11.64 -15.50 -2.00
C VAL A 247 -12.16 -14.36 -1.14
N PHE A 248 -11.97 -14.44 0.18
CA PHE A 248 -12.34 -13.36 1.09
C PHE A 248 -11.61 -12.05 0.77
N GLY A 249 -10.28 -12.10 0.58
CA GLY A 249 -9.50 -10.92 0.20
C GLY A 249 -9.89 -10.34 -1.17
N ASN A 250 -10.30 -11.17 -2.13
CA ASN A 250 -10.86 -10.70 -3.40
C ASN A 250 -12.22 -10.01 -3.21
N TRP A 251 -13.10 -10.64 -2.43
CA TRP A 251 -14.43 -10.10 -2.14
C TRP A 251 -14.32 -8.72 -1.50
N MET A 252 -13.40 -8.55 -0.56
CA MET A 252 -13.16 -7.29 0.14
C MET A 252 -12.34 -6.27 -0.68
N GLY A 253 -11.51 -6.75 -1.61
CA GLY A 253 -10.61 -5.93 -2.40
C GLY A 253 -11.25 -5.33 -3.66
N HIS A 254 -12.27 -5.99 -4.22
CA HIS A 254 -12.85 -5.69 -5.52
C HIS A 254 -14.35 -5.34 -5.43
N PRO A 255 -14.88 -4.59 -6.41
CA PRO A 255 -16.30 -4.26 -6.44
C PRO A 255 -17.13 -5.54 -6.51
N SER A 256 -18.13 -5.65 -5.63
CA SER A 256 -19.12 -6.72 -5.71
C SER A 256 -20.11 -6.40 -6.84
N PRO A 257 -20.46 -7.37 -7.70
CA PRO A 257 -21.51 -7.16 -8.69
C PRO A 257 -22.80 -6.72 -7.97
N PRO A 258 -23.64 -5.85 -8.58
CA PRO A 258 -24.83 -5.29 -7.92
C PRO A 258 -25.81 -6.36 -7.41
N HIS A 259 -25.80 -7.56 -8.00
CA HIS A 259 -26.64 -8.70 -7.58
C HIS A 259 -26.04 -9.57 -6.47
N ARG A 260 -24.85 -9.26 -5.95
CA ARG A 260 -24.12 -10.02 -4.91
C ARG A 260 -23.63 -9.14 -3.77
N GLN A 261 -24.31 -8.03 -3.48
CA GLN A 261 -24.02 -7.19 -2.33
C GLN A 261 -24.48 -7.88 -1.03
N GLN A 262 -23.81 -8.98 -0.69
CA GLN A 262 -23.94 -9.60 0.62
C GLN A 262 -23.07 -8.82 1.60
N ALA A 263 -23.62 -8.44 2.75
CA ALA A 263 -22.84 -7.86 3.83
C ALA A 263 -21.97 -8.95 4.48
N VAL A 264 -20.76 -8.57 4.90
CA VAL A 264 -19.87 -9.48 5.64
C VAL A 264 -20.46 -9.80 7.00
N SER A 265 -20.57 -11.10 7.32
CA SER A 265 -21.04 -11.57 8.62
C SER A 265 -19.88 -11.93 9.56
N SER A 266 -20.17 -12.08 10.85
CA SER A 266 -19.21 -12.60 11.83
C SER A 266 -18.73 -14.02 11.50
N VAL A 267 -19.58 -14.84 10.85
CA VAL A 267 -19.23 -16.18 10.39
C VAL A 267 -18.17 -16.13 9.30
N ASP A 268 -18.26 -15.17 8.38
CA ASP A 268 -17.27 -14.97 7.32
C ASP A 268 -15.90 -14.60 7.91
N ILE A 269 -15.89 -13.68 8.88
CA ILE A 269 -14.68 -13.27 9.61
C ILE A 269 -14.08 -14.45 10.37
N THR A 270 -14.91 -15.21 11.10
CA THR A 270 -14.47 -16.39 11.86
C THR A 270 -13.83 -17.43 10.94
N THR A 271 -14.49 -17.74 9.82
CA THR A 271 -14.00 -18.72 8.84
C THR A 271 -12.68 -18.26 8.22
N MET A 272 -12.58 -16.97 7.91
CA MET A 272 -11.36 -16.36 7.38
C MET A 272 -10.21 -16.43 8.40
N MET A 273 -10.45 -16.03 9.66
CA MET A 273 -9.43 -16.03 10.71
C MET A 273 -8.95 -17.44 11.02
N ALA A 274 -9.87 -18.41 11.10
CA ALA A 274 -9.53 -19.82 11.27
C ALA A 274 -8.68 -20.34 10.09
N SER A 275 -9.07 -20.01 8.86
CA SER A 275 -8.29 -20.39 7.67
C SER A 275 -6.89 -19.80 7.70
N LEU A 276 -6.76 -18.52 8.07
CA LEU A 276 -5.47 -17.85 8.17
C LEU A 276 -4.59 -18.48 9.25
N GLN A 277 -5.15 -18.79 10.42
CA GLN A 277 -4.44 -19.46 11.49
C GLN A 277 -3.86 -20.79 11.01
N ARG A 278 -4.67 -21.62 10.33
CA ARG A 278 -4.20 -22.91 9.80
C ARG A 278 -3.14 -22.74 8.73
N VAL A 279 -3.29 -21.77 7.83
CA VAL A 279 -2.26 -21.47 6.83
C VAL A 279 -0.91 -21.16 7.49
N LEU A 280 -0.90 -20.45 8.61
CA LEU A 280 0.32 -20.07 9.30
C LEU A 280 0.89 -21.19 10.18
N GLU A 281 0.05 -21.97 10.87
CA GLU A 281 0.47 -23.07 11.74
C GLU A 281 1.26 -24.15 10.99
N TYR A 282 0.86 -24.45 9.76
CA TYR A 282 1.47 -25.52 8.96
C TYR A 282 2.52 -25.01 7.96
N TYR A 283 2.94 -23.75 8.06
CA TYR A 283 3.98 -23.22 7.20
C TYR A 283 5.38 -23.67 7.70
N PRO A 284 6.31 -24.12 6.83
CA PRO A 284 6.18 -24.25 5.38
C PRO A 284 5.38 -25.51 5.00
N TRP A 285 4.33 -25.33 4.19
CA TRP A 285 3.41 -26.41 3.82
C TRP A 285 4.17 -27.55 3.13
N THR A 286 4.06 -28.77 3.65
CA THR A 286 4.62 -30.00 3.07
C THR A 286 3.58 -30.72 2.24
#